data_AF-A0A9E4IMP9-F1
#
_entry.id   AF-A0A9E4IMP9-F1
#
_cell.length_a   1.000
_cell.length_b   1.000
_cell.length_c   1.000
_cell.angle_alpha   90.00
_cell.angle_beta   90.00
_cell.angle_gamma   90.00
#
_symmetry.space_group_name_H-M   'P 1'
#
loop_
_entity.id
_entity.type
_entity.pdbx_description
1 polymer ?
#
loop_
_entity_poly.entity_id
_entity_poly.type
_entity_poly.pdbx_seq_one_letter_code
_entity_poly.pdbx_strand_id
1 'polypeptide(L)'
;MVLASGDEPRPSDEPAAGTAAPEAEAHPDESPTDPAEALAELRDVALAYFRQEAVDPLRRLAAWLGFGLLGGVFVCTGLVLLALGGLRALQTETGEHLTGSLSWTPYAIVLAGVLVVFLFARSAARARRRDAAEDAQ
;
A
#
# COMPACT_ATOMS: atom_id res chain seq x y z
N MET A 1 -57.77 -24.56 -48.40
CA MET A 1 -58.06 -25.89 -47.81
C MET A 1 -57.43 -25.87 -46.42
N VAL A 2 -58.05 -25.40 -45.32
CA VAL A 2 -59.40 -25.72 -44.76
C VAL A 2 -59.45 -27.24 -44.62
N LEU A 3 -59.35 -27.89 -43.45
CA LEU A 3 -60.02 -27.78 -42.13
C LEU A 3 -59.10 -28.44 -41.06
N ALA A 4 -58.90 -27.98 -39.84
CA ALA A 4 -59.82 -27.66 -38.73
C ALA A 4 -60.26 -28.88 -37.88
N SER A 5 -60.45 -28.59 -36.58
CA SER A 5 -61.02 -29.41 -35.50
C SER A 5 -60.00 -30.28 -34.76
N GLY A 6 -59.58 -29.95 -33.55
CA GLY A 6 -60.36 -29.62 -32.35
C GLY A 6 -59.88 -30.65 -31.30
N ASP A 7 -59.45 -30.29 -30.10
CA ASP A 7 -60.25 -29.70 -29.05
C ASP A 7 -59.28 -29.35 -27.92
N GLU A 8 -59.26 -28.12 -27.42
CA GLU A 8 -59.40 -27.92 -25.98
C GLU A 8 -59.79 -26.46 -25.68
N PRO A 9 -60.70 -26.27 -24.72
CA PRO A 9 -61.44 -25.03 -24.53
C PRO A 9 -60.62 -23.94 -23.84
N ARG A 10 -61.09 -22.72 -24.11
CA ARG A 10 -60.56 -21.42 -23.73
C ARG A 10 -60.62 -21.14 -22.20
N PRO A 11 -59.95 -20.05 -21.75
CA PRO A 11 -59.76 -19.69 -20.34
C PRO A 11 -61.06 -19.17 -19.72
N SER A 12 -61.15 -19.26 -18.39
CA SER A 12 -61.77 -18.30 -17.44
C SER A 12 -62.36 -19.04 -16.25
N ASP A 13 -61.52 -19.44 -15.30
CA ASP A 13 -61.93 -19.73 -13.91
C ASP A 13 -60.74 -19.39 -12.98
N GLU A 14 -60.23 -18.17 -13.09
CA GLU A 14 -59.52 -17.56 -11.98
C GLU A 14 -60.57 -16.70 -11.24
N PRO A 15 -61.12 -17.16 -10.11
CA PRO A 15 -62.01 -16.34 -9.32
C PRO A 15 -61.21 -15.18 -8.76
N ALA A 16 -61.50 -14.00 -9.32
CA ALA A 16 -61.48 -12.69 -8.71
C ALA A 16 -60.78 -12.59 -7.35
N ALA A 17 -59.67 -11.85 -7.34
CA ALA A 17 -59.45 -10.75 -6.39
C ALA A 17 -59.98 -11.01 -4.97
N GLY A 18 -59.39 -11.99 -4.29
CA GLY A 18 -59.41 -12.10 -2.85
C GLY A 18 -58.31 -11.23 -2.26
N THR A 19 -58.65 -9.98 -1.99
CA THR A 19 -57.91 -9.02 -1.18
C THR A 19 -57.51 -9.64 0.16
N ALA A 20 -56.33 -10.25 0.24
CA ALA A 20 -55.62 -10.45 1.49
C ALA A 20 -54.49 -9.43 1.50
N ALA A 21 -54.73 -8.35 2.24
CA ALA A 21 -53.75 -7.33 2.55
C ALA A 21 -52.43 -7.98 2.98
N PRO A 22 -51.27 -7.37 2.67
CA PRO A 22 -50.04 -7.77 3.31
C PRO A 22 -50.26 -7.64 4.82
N GLU A 23 -50.25 -8.77 5.52
CA GLU A 23 -50.06 -8.77 6.96
C GLU A 23 -48.79 -7.97 7.20
N ALA A 24 -49.00 -6.75 7.68
CA ALA A 24 -47.96 -5.97 8.31
C ALA A 24 -47.47 -6.82 9.48
N GLU A 25 -46.46 -7.65 9.23
CA GLU A 25 -45.57 -8.08 10.29
C GLU A 25 -45.06 -6.79 10.91
N ALA A 26 -45.66 -6.46 12.05
CA ALA A 26 -45.24 -5.39 12.91
C ALA A 26 -43.81 -5.70 13.30
N HIS A 27 -42.87 -5.03 12.62
CA HIS A 27 -41.51 -4.90 13.09
C HIS A 27 -41.63 -4.39 14.54
N PRO A 28 -41.14 -5.13 15.54
CA PRO A 28 -41.28 -4.73 16.93
C PRO A 28 -40.59 -3.36 17.08
N ASP A 29 -41.38 -2.42 17.61
CA ASP A 29 -41.04 -1.07 18.06
C ASP A 29 -39.54 -0.80 18.16
N GLU A 30 -38.96 -0.17 17.14
CA GLU A 30 -37.63 0.45 17.25
C GLU A 30 -37.77 1.65 18.18
N SER A 31 -37.60 1.39 19.49
CA SER A 31 -37.43 2.43 20.49
C SER A 31 -36.36 3.42 20.02
N PRO A 32 -36.54 4.74 20.22
CA PRO A 32 -35.61 5.75 19.72
C PRO A 32 -34.20 5.43 20.23
N THR A 33 -33.32 5.00 19.32
CA THR A 33 -31.93 4.69 19.63
C THR A 33 -31.33 5.89 20.34
N ASP A 34 -30.83 5.67 21.56
CA ASP A 34 -30.05 6.70 22.25
C ASP A 34 -28.96 7.16 21.28
N PRO A 35 -28.81 8.47 20.99
CA PRO A 35 -27.77 8.95 20.07
C PRO A 35 -26.38 8.40 20.38
N ALA A 36 -26.09 8.04 21.63
CA ALA A 36 -24.85 7.37 22.02
C ALA A 36 -24.73 5.93 21.49
N GLU A 37 -25.84 5.18 21.44
CA GLU A 37 -25.91 3.81 20.93
C GLU A 37 -25.81 3.78 19.40
N ALA A 38 -26.46 4.72 18.71
CA ALA A 38 -26.32 4.88 17.25
C ALA A 38 -24.88 5.22 16.85
N LEU A 39 -24.19 6.07 17.62
CA LEU A 39 -22.77 6.38 17.40
C LEU A 39 -21.87 5.14 17.64
N ALA A 40 -22.23 4.31 18.62
CA ALA A 40 -21.51 3.07 18.92
C ALA A 40 -21.69 2.01 17.83
N GLU A 41 -22.86 1.96 17.19
CA GLU A 41 -23.10 1.08 16.05
C GLU A 41 -22.36 1.57 14.80
N LEU A 42 -22.44 2.88 14.50
CA LEU A 42 -21.72 3.49 13.37
C LEU A 42 -20.21 3.31 13.46
N ARG A 43 -19.62 3.51 14.65
CA ARG A 43 -18.17 3.30 14.84
C ARG A 43 -17.81 1.82 14.67
N ASP A 44 -18.65 0.89 15.13
CA ASP A 44 -18.34 -0.54 15.10
C ASP A 44 -18.39 -1.04 13.66
N VAL A 45 -19.37 -0.59 12.87
CA VAL A 45 -19.46 -0.85 11.41
C VAL A 45 -18.28 -0.21 10.67
N ALA A 46 -17.93 1.04 10.97
CA ALA A 46 -16.78 1.70 10.36
C ALA A 46 -15.47 0.97 10.69
N LEU A 47 -15.27 0.57 11.95
CA LEU A 47 -14.10 -0.16 12.39
C LEU A 47 -14.02 -1.54 11.74
N ALA A 48 -15.15 -2.23 11.60
CA ALA A 48 -15.23 -3.51 10.90
C ALA A 48 -14.81 -3.39 9.43
N TYR A 49 -15.24 -2.32 8.75
CA TYR A 49 -14.85 -2.04 7.37
C TYR A 49 -13.35 -1.74 7.24
N PHE A 50 -12.81 -0.88 8.11
CA PHE A 50 -11.37 -0.65 8.16
C PHE A 50 -10.61 -1.94 8.45
N ARG A 51 -11.10 -2.82 9.32
CA ARG A 51 -10.46 -4.09 9.62
C ARG A 51 -10.48 -5.05 8.42
N GLN A 52 -11.55 -5.05 7.63
CA GLN A 52 -11.67 -5.91 6.45
C GLN A 52 -10.78 -5.40 5.31
N GLU A 53 -10.87 -4.11 5.00
CA GLU A 53 -10.21 -3.56 3.81
C GLU A 53 -8.77 -3.10 4.09
N ALA A 54 -8.39 -2.80 5.33
CA ALA A 54 -7.06 -2.25 5.65
C ALA A 54 -6.00 -3.31 6.03
N VAL A 55 -6.39 -4.54 6.39
CA VAL A 55 -5.42 -5.56 6.82
C VAL A 55 -4.54 -6.01 5.66
N ASP A 56 -5.13 -6.27 4.50
CA ASP A 56 -4.39 -6.65 3.29
C ASP A 56 -3.42 -5.58 2.79
N PRO A 57 -3.81 -4.29 2.65
CA PRO A 57 -2.87 -3.24 2.27
C PRO A 57 -1.80 -3.00 3.35
N LEU A 58 -2.13 -3.11 4.63
CA LEU A 58 -1.14 -2.96 5.70
C LEU A 58 -0.12 -4.10 5.69
N ARG A 59 -0.54 -5.34 5.42
CA ARG A 59 0.38 -6.48 5.30
C ARG A 59 1.34 -6.30 4.12
N ARG A 60 0.85 -5.81 2.99
CA ARG A 60 1.68 -5.49 1.82
C ARG A 60 2.68 -4.38 2.12
N LEU A 61 2.24 -3.32 2.80
CA LEU A 61 3.12 -2.22 3.23
C LEU A 61 4.19 -2.69 4.20
N ALA A 62 3.82 -3.51 5.19
CA ALA A 62 4.76 -4.08 6.15
C ALA A 62 5.80 -4.98 5.47
N ALA A 63 5.37 -5.80 4.50
CA ALA A 63 6.29 -6.61 3.70
C ALA A 63 7.24 -5.72 2.89
N TRP A 64 6.72 -4.72 2.17
CA TRP A 64 7.53 -3.79 1.38
C TRP A 64 8.54 -3.03 2.25
N LEU A 65 8.11 -2.53 3.41
CA LEU A 65 8.98 -1.85 4.36
C LEU A 65 10.04 -2.79 4.91
N GLY A 66 9.69 -4.04 5.22
CA GLY A 66 10.63 -5.07 5.66
C GLY A 66 11.71 -5.37 4.62
N PHE A 67 11.32 -5.55 3.35
CA PHE A 67 12.27 -5.70 2.24
C PHE A 67 13.14 -4.45 2.05
N GLY A 68 12.55 -3.26 2.20
CA GLY A 68 13.28 -1.99 2.15
C GLY A 68 14.32 -1.86 3.25
N LEU A 69 13.97 -2.25 4.49
CA LEU A 69 14.88 -2.23 5.62
C LEU A 69 16.02 -3.24 5.45
N LEU A 70 15.70 -4.46 5.04
CA LEU A 70 16.69 -5.51 4.80
C LEU A 70 17.65 -5.12 3.67
N GLY A 71 17.12 -4.60 2.56
CA GLY A 71 17.92 -4.04 1.48
C GLY A 71 18.77 -2.85 1.95
N GLY A 72 18.20 -1.97 2.78
CA GLY A 72 18.90 -0.84 3.39
C GLY A 72 20.10 -1.26 4.23
N VAL A 73 19.96 -2.30 5.06
CA VAL A 73 21.06 -2.89 5.84
C VAL A 73 22.15 -3.42 4.91
N PHE A 74 21.78 -4.14 3.86
CA PHE A 74 22.73 -4.71 2.90
C PHE A 74 23.50 -3.63 2.14
N VAL A 75 22.79 -2.60 1.65
CA VAL A 75 23.40 -1.45 0.97
C VAL A 75 24.31 -0.67 1.91
N CYS A 76 23.87 -0.38 3.14
CA CYS A 76 24.68 0.32 4.12
C CYS A 76 25.96 -0.45 4.44
N THR A 77 25.84 -1.75 4.70
CA THR A 77 26.99 -2.63 4.96
C THR A 77 27.95 -2.67 3.77
N GLY A 78 27.43 -2.83 2.55
CA GLY A 78 28.23 -2.83 1.32
C GLY A 78 28.97 -1.53 1.11
N LEU A 79 28.34 -0.38 1.36
CA LEU A 79 29.01 0.93 1.26
C LEU A 79 30.13 1.11 2.27
N VAL A 80 29.96 0.63 3.51
CA VAL A 80 31.01 0.64 4.53
C VAL A 80 32.20 -0.24 4.11
N LEU A 81 31.92 -1.47 3.68
CA LEU A 81 32.96 -2.39 3.20
C LEU A 81 33.68 -1.84 1.97
N LEU A 82 32.96 -1.22 1.03
CA LEU A 82 33.54 -0.58 -0.14
C LEU A 82 34.43 0.60 0.23
N ALA A 83 34.00 1.44 1.19
CA ALA A 83 34.80 2.55 1.70
C ALA A 83 36.08 2.07 2.39
N LEU A 84 35.98 1.04 3.25
CA LEU A 84 37.14 0.43 3.91
C LEU A 84 38.07 -0.26 2.92
N GLY A 85 37.53 -0.98 1.94
CA GLY A 85 38.29 -1.64 0.89
C GLY A 85 39.02 -0.62 0.00
N GLY A 86 38.35 0.45 -0.40
CA GLY A 86 38.96 1.55 -1.15
C GLY A 86 40.05 2.27 -0.36
N LEU A 87 39.80 2.54 0.93
CA LEU A 87 40.82 3.09 1.82
C LEU A 87 42.04 2.17 1.90
N ARG A 88 41.81 0.86 2.07
CA ARG A 88 42.87 -0.15 2.16
C ARG A 88 43.66 -0.24 0.85
N ALA A 89 43.00 -0.21 -0.30
CA ALA A 89 43.65 -0.23 -1.61
C ALA A 89 44.55 1.01 -1.78
N LEU A 90 44.04 2.20 -1.49
CA LEU A 90 44.82 3.45 -1.55
C LEU A 90 46.01 3.44 -0.58
N GLN A 91 45.81 2.93 0.63
CA GLN A 91 46.89 2.81 1.62
C GLN A 91 47.92 1.73 1.25
N THR A 92 47.53 0.68 0.53
CA THR A 92 48.44 -0.39 0.09
C THR A 92 49.32 0.08 -1.07
N GLU A 93 48.73 0.73 -2.07
CA GLU A 93 49.45 1.20 -3.26
C GLU A 93 50.26 2.48 -3.01
N THR A 94 49.81 3.32 -2.07
CA THR A 94 50.41 4.65 -1.84
C THR A 94 51.07 4.80 -0.48
N GLY A 95 51.13 3.72 0.32
CA GLY A 95 51.59 3.71 1.71
C GLY A 95 53.06 4.10 1.90
N GLU A 96 53.92 3.86 0.92
CA GLU A 96 55.32 4.31 0.97
C GLU A 96 55.50 5.77 0.51
N HIS A 97 54.62 6.26 -0.37
CA HIS A 97 54.73 7.59 -0.97
C HIS A 97 53.96 8.68 -0.21
N LEU A 98 52.91 8.34 0.54
CA LEU A 98 52.09 9.27 1.33
C LEU A 98 52.36 9.16 2.84
N THR A 99 53.64 9.12 3.23
CA THR A 99 54.04 9.12 4.65
C THR A 99 54.17 10.56 5.21
N GLY A 100 54.04 10.73 6.53
CA GLY A 100 54.15 12.03 7.21
C GLY A 100 52.91 12.93 7.05
N SER A 101 53.09 14.14 6.52
CA SER A 101 52.03 15.18 6.41
C SER A 101 50.92 14.86 5.39
N LEU A 102 51.11 13.84 4.55
CA LEU A 102 50.14 13.41 3.52
C LEU A 102 49.28 12.20 3.94
N SER A 103 49.46 11.70 5.16
CA SER A 103 48.72 10.55 5.71
C SER A 103 47.19 10.75 5.76
N TRP A 104 46.69 11.99 5.72
CA TRP A 104 45.25 12.31 5.69
C TRP A 104 44.61 12.12 4.30
N THR A 105 45.40 12.12 3.22
CA THR A 105 44.93 12.09 1.83
C THR A 105 44.04 10.88 1.51
N PRO A 106 44.38 9.64 1.90
CA PRO A 106 43.53 8.47 1.62
C PRO A 106 42.15 8.60 2.24
N TYR A 107 42.06 9.17 3.43
CA TYR A 107 40.80 9.41 4.13
C TYR A 107 39.95 10.48 3.42
N ALA A 108 40.58 11.55 2.92
CA ALA A 108 39.89 12.60 2.18
C ALA A 108 39.32 12.11 0.84
N ILE A 109 40.04 11.23 0.13
CA ILE A 109 39.56 10.63 -1.12
C ILE A 109 38.34 9.76 -0.86
N VAL A 110 38.39 8.89 0.15
CA VAL A 110 37.25 8.04 0.51
C VAL A 110 36.06 8.88 0.97
N LEU A 111 36.30 9.94 1.75
CA LEU A 111 35.27 10.88 2.16
C LEU A 111 34.62 11.57 0.94
N ALA A 112 35.43 12.02 -0.03
CA ALA A 112 34.91 12.60 -1.27
C ALA A 112 34.06 11.58 -2.06
N GLY A 113 34.50 10.33 -2.15
CA GLY A 113 33.74 9.25 -2.79
C GLY A 113 32.37 9.03 -2.12
N VAL A 114 32.34 8.96 -0.78
CA VAL A 114 31.09 8.84 -0.01
C VAL A 114 30.18 10.06 -0.24
N LEU A 115 30.73 11.27 -0.28
CA LEU A 115 29.96 12.48 -0.56
C LEU A 115 29.34 12.47 -1.96
N VAL A 116 30.07 12.03 -2.98
CA VAL A 116 29.53 11.92 -4.36
C VAL A 116 28.36 10.94 -4.40
N VAL A 117 28.52 9.75 -3.79
CA VAL A 117 27.44 8.76 -3.72
C VAL A 117 26.23 9.32 -2.96
N PHE A 118 26.44 10.02 -1.85
CA PHE A 118 25.38 10.66 -1.08
C PHE A 118 24.64 11.75 -1.89
N LEU A 119 25.37 12.62 -2.57
CA LEU A 119 24.79 13.68 -3.40
C LEU A 119 24.00 13.11 -4.57
N PHE A 120 24.50 12.04 -5.18
CA PHE A 120 23.81 11.31 -6.24
C PHE A 120 22.52 10.66 -5.73
N ALA A 121 22.56 9.96 -4.58
CA ALA A 121 21.37 9.40 -3.97
C ALA A 121 20.33 10.48 -3.65
N ARG A 122 20.77 11.64 -3.13
CA ARG A 122 19.90 12.78 -2.85
C ARG A 122 19.34 13.42 -4.12
N SER A 123 20.10 13.53 -5.20
CA SER A 123 19.60 14.09 -6.46
C SER A 123 18.58 13.16 -7.11
N ALA A 124 18.86 11.86 -7.14
CA ALA A 124 17.93 10.84 -7.63
C ALA A 124 16.63 10.81 -6.83
N ALA A 125 16.71 10.92 -5.49
CA ALA A 125 15.54 11.01 -4.63
C ALA A 125 14.72 12.30 -4.85
N ARG A 126 15.37 13.41 -5.25
CA ARG A 126 14.68 14.65 -5.59
C ARG A 126 14.06 14.65 -6.99
N ALA A 127 14.71 14.02 -7.97
CA ALA A 127 14.17 13.88 -9.33
C ALA A 127 12.83 13.13 -9.30
N ARG A 128 12.78 11.97 -8.64
CA ARG A 128 11.55 11.17 -8.49
C ARG A 128 10.38 11.94 -7.85
N ARG A 129 10.66 12.90 -6.97
CA ARG A 129 9.64 13.75 -6.34
C ARG A 129 9.11 14.83 -7.27
N ARG A 130 9.90 15.26 -8.26
CA ARG A 130 9.49 16.23 -9.27
C ARG A 130 8.59 15.57 -10.30
N ASP A 131 8.99 14.40 -10.78
CA ASP A 131 8.23 13.62 -11.76
C ASP A 131 6.83 13.31 -11.21
N ALA A 132 6.75 12.86 -9.94
CA ALA A 132 5.47 12.61 -9.27
C ALA A 132 4.59 13.86 -9.04
N ALA A 133 5.16 15.06 -9.07
CA ALA A 133 4.40 16.31 -8.97
C ALA A 133 3.88 16.79 -10.34
N GLU A 134 4.56 16.41 -11.42
CA GLU A 134 4.16 16.72 -12.81
C GLU A 134 3.03 15.79 -13.27
N ASP A 135 3.08 14.50 -12.91
CA ASP A 135 2.01 13.53 -13.22
C ASP A 135 0.68 13.81 -12.47
N ALA A 136 0.71 14.65 -11.44
CA ALA A 136 -0.45 14.98 -10.61
C ALA A 136 -1.20 16.26 -11.05
N GLN A 137 -0.69 16.98 -12.05
CA GLN A 137 -1.31 18.17 -12.66
C GLN A 137 -2.07 17.83 -13.94
#